data_AF-A0A8H8CBI1-F1
#
_entry.id   AF-A0A8H8CBI1-F1
#
_cell.length_a   1.000
_cell.length_b   1.000
_cell.length_c   1.000
_cell.angle_alpha   90.00
_cell.angle_beta   90.00
_cell.angle_gamma   90.00
#
_symmetry.space_group_name_H-M   'P 1'
#
loop_
_entity.id
_entity.type
_entity.pdbx_description
1 polymer ?
#
loop_
_entity_poly.entity_id
_entity_poly.type
_entity_poly.pdbx_seq_one_letter_code
_entity_poly.pdbx_strand_id
1 'polypeptide(L)'
;MVVSSTPKTPVHPNGYGPKFIPDTVEAFEAYPQFGVQALAAQAPGYTATFRNLNATVNANTYLGLTTIVSYDAPLCAECCNNKTLCTAFNLYVERDPSLNLSGNCTNLPSITNYKCTLWGSSVDAASANNFGQNRDSFQVVIAGSDGFEKTNTTTPPFQPGPYNPAICASYAEAQNAINNNSPFWLRWI
;
A
#
# COMPACT_ATOMS: atom_id res chain seq x y z
N MET A 1 6.24 22.31 -47.13
CA MET A 1 6.50 22.00 -45.71
C MET A 1 5.95 20.61 -45.45
N VAL A 2 6.81 19.61 -45.32
CA VAL A 2 6.38 18.22 -45.05
C VAL A 2 6.47 18.02 -43.55
N VAL A 3 5.32 17.85 -42.88
CA VAL A 3 5.26 17.51 -41.46
C VAL A 3 5.46 16.00 -41.38
N SER A 4 6.65 15.57 -41.00
CA SER A 4 6.97 14.15 -40.77
C SER A 4 6.35 13.72 -39.44
N SER A 5 5.20 13.04 -39.49
CA SER A 5 4.62 12.37 -38.32
C SER A 5 5.35 11.06 -38.09
N THR A 6 6.32 11.05 -37.19
CA THR A 6 6.90 9.80 -36.69
C THR A 6 5.82 9.01 -35.94
N PRO A 7 5.67 7.69 -36.18
CA PRO A 7 4.76 6.87 -35.41
C PRO A 7 5.33 6.72 -33.99
N LYS A 8 4.64 7.28 -32.99
CA LYS A 8 4.98 7.04 -31.58
C LYS A 8 4.64 5.58 -31.27
N THR A 9 5.65 4.71 -31.29
CA THR A 9 5.58 3.40 -30.66
C THR A 9 5.14 3.59 -29.19
N PRO A 10 4.27 2.73 -28.62
CA PRO A 10 3.93 2.82 -27.20
C PRO A 10 5.20 2.51 -26.42
N VAL A 11 5.89 3.55 -25.98
CA VAL A 11 6.97 3.47 -24.98
C VAL A 11 6.36 2.88 -23.73
N HIS A 12 6.67 1.62 -23.42
CA HIS A 12 6.61 1.16 -22.04
C HIS A 12 7.57 2.07 -21.26
N PRO A 13 7.09 2.85 -20.27
CA PRO A 13 7.91 3.89 -19.66
C PRO A 13 9.12 3.23 -18.98
N ASN A 14 10.30 3.85 -19.11
CA ASN A 14 11.62 3.37 -18.70
C ASN A 14 11.81 3.12 -17.18
N GLY A 15 10.74 2.90 -16.42
CA GLY A 15 10.69 3.16 -14.98
C GLY A 15 10.93 4.64 -14.69
N TYR A 16 10.70 5.02 -13.44
CA TYR A 16 11.00 6.37 -12.96
C TYR A 16 12.17 6.40 -11.96
N GLY A 17 12.57 5.25 -11.45
CA GLY A 17 13.69 5.12 -10.52
C GLY A 17 15.03 4.79 -11.17
N PRO A 18 16.07 4.56 -10.35
CA PRO A 18 17.39 4.19 -10.81
C PRO A 18 17.38 2.87 -11.61
N LYS A 19 18.39 2.71 -12.47
CA LYS A 19 18.70 1.44 -13.13
C LYS A 19 19.92 0.81 -12.45
N PHE A 20 19.92 -0.51 -12.32
CA PHE A 20 20.95 -1.24 -11.61
C PHE A 20 21.90 -1.97 -12.56
N ILE A 21 23.19 -1.88 -12.27
CA ILE A 21 24.26 -2.64 -12.93
C ILE A 21 25.17 -3.17 -11.83
N PRO A 22 25.17 -4.49 -11.53
CA PRO A 22 24.43 -5.55 -12.21
C PRO A 22 22.91 -5.50 -11.93
N ASP A 23 22.10 -5.86 -12.93
CA ASP A 23 20.64 -5.91 -12.83
C ASP A 23 20.20 -7.21 -12.11
N THR A 24 20.24 -7.17 -10.79
CA THR A 24 19.96 -8.30 -9.91
C THR A 24 18.96 -7.90 -8.83
N VAL A 25 18.30 -8.89 -8.23
CA VAL A 25 17.40 -8.67 -7.08
C VAL A 25 18.18 -8.09 -5.92
N GLU A 26 19.36 -8.67 -5.65
CA GLU A 26 20.22 -8.30 -4.54
C GLU A 26 20.70 -6.85 -4.65
N ALA A 27 21.09 -6.40 -5.85
CA ALA A 27 21.51 -5.02 -6.08
C ALA A 27 20.34 -4.03 -5.90
N PHE A 28 19.12 -4.43 -6.27
CA PHE A 28 17.92 -3.61 -6.11
C PHE A 28 17.54 -3.47 -4.62
N GLU A 29 17.43 -4.59 -3.90
CA GLU A 29 17.03 -4.60 -2.49
C GLU A 29 18.08 -3.98 -1.57
N ALA A 30 19.36 -4.06 -1.92
CA ALA A 30 20.44 -3.46 -1.15
C ALA A 30 20.62 -1.95 -1.38
N TYR A 31 19.83 -1.31 -2.25
CA TYR A 31 20.01 0.09 -2.61
C TYR A 31 19.63 1.05 -1.47
N PRO A 32 20.58 1.74 -0.82
CA PRO A 32 20.30 2.44 0.44
C PRO A 32 19.34 3.63 0.30
N GLN A 33 19.29 4.26 -0.89
CA GLN A 33 18.47 5.45 -1.08
C GLN A 33 16.98 5.16 -1.00
N PHE A 34 16.51 3.93 -1.28
CA PHE A 34 15.11 3.59 -1.08
C PHE A 34 14.71 3.70 0.38
N GLY A 35 15.56 3.20 1.30
CA GLY A 35 15.34 3.36 2.73
C GLY A 35 15.44 4.80 3.22
N VAL A 36 16.39 5.58 2.67
CA VAL A 36 16.50 7.02 2.98
C VAL A 36 15.24 7.77 2.58
N GLN A 37 14.72 7.53 1.37
CA GLN A 37 13.50 8.14 0.87
C GLN A 37 12.28 7.75 1.72
N ALA A 38 12.12 6.46 2.01
CA ALA A 38 11.03 5.94 2.84
C ALA A 38 11.02 6.55 4.25
N LEU A 39 12.16 6.54 4.93
CA LEU A 39 12.28 7.09 6.29
C LEU A 39 12.10 8.61 6.34
N ALA A 40 12.41 9.33 5.25
CA ALA A 40 12.23 10.78 5.16
C ALA A 40 10.82 11.20 4.74
N ALA A 41 10.00 10.28 4.22
CA ALA A 41 8.71 10.61 3.63
C ALA A 41 7.66 11.04 4.67
N GLN A 42 6.98 12.15 4.35
CA GLN A 42 5.94 12.75 5.18
C GLN A 42 4.72 13.07 4.34
N ALA A 43 3.53 12.80 4.88
CA ALA A 43 2.26 13.13 4.25
C ALA A 43 1.41 13.94 5.23
N PRO A 44 1.28 15.26 5.05
CA PRO A 44 0.42 16.09 5.91
C PRO A 44 -1.02 15.57 5.94
N GLY A 45 -1.60 15.45 7.13
CA GLY A 45 -2.94 14.86 7.33
C GLY A 45 -2.95 13.33 7.39
N TYR A 46 -1.78 12.69 7.38
CA TYR A 46 -1.62 11.25 7.53
C TYR A 46 -0.55 10.93 8.58
N THR A 47 -0.68 9.78 9.21
CA THR A 47 0.29 9.22 10.16
C THR A 47 0.92 7.96 9.58
N ALA A 48 2.22 7.82 9.81
CA ALA A 48 2.98 6.62 9.56
C ALA A 48 2.45 5.42 10.35
N THR A 49 2.13 4.30 9.71
CA THR A 49 1.81 3.05 10.41
C THR A 49 2.94 2.04 10.38
N PHE A 50 3.71 2.02 9.30
CA PHE A 50 4.97 1.29 9.18
C PHE A 50 5.91 2.03 8.22
N ARG A 51 7.19 1.67 8.27
CA ARG A 51 8.24 2.29 7.49
C ARG A 51 9.24 1.31 6.92
N ASN A 52 9.67 1.57 5.69
CA ASN A 52 10.79 0.92 5.01
C ASN A 52 10.79 -0.61 5.08
N LEU A 53 9.66 -1.24 4.72
CA LEU A 53 9.56 -2.69 4.59
C LEU A 53 9.86 -3.17 3.16
N ASN A 54 10.13 -4.46 3.01
CA ASN A 54 10.33 -5.12 1.71
C ASN A 54 9.07 -5.86 1.23
N ALA A 55 7.89 -5.36 1.62
CA ALA A 55 6.60 -5.95 1.29
C ALA A 55 5.52 -4.87 1.16
N THR A 56 4.54 -5.13 0.31
CA THR A 56 3.37 -4.28 0.10
C THR A 56 2.16 -4.79 0.87
N VAL A 57 1.20 -3.89 1.10
CA VAL A 57 -0.07 -4.25 1.74
C VAL A 57 -0.86 -5.22 0.88
N ASN A 58 -1.41 -6.25 1.51
CA ASN A 58 -2.38 -7.18 0.95
C ASN A 58 -3.61 -7.22 1.85
N ALA A 59 -4.72 -6.65 1.37
CA ALA A 59 -5.98 -6.57 2.10
C ALA A 59 -7.19 -6.55 1.15
N ASN A 60 -8.40 -6.67 1.70
CA ASN A 60 -9.63 -6.78 0.91
C ASN A 60 -10.16 -5.43 0.38
N THR A 61 -9.75 -4.32 0.96
CA THR A 61 -10.29 -2.98 0.67
C THR A 61 -9.40 -2.18 -0.28
N TYR A 62 -8.81 -2.85 -1.27
CA TYR A 62 -8.01 -2.20 -2.31
C TYR A 62 -8.88 -1.30 -3.20
N LEU A 63 -8.47 -0.05 -3.38
CA LEU A 63 -9.23 0.95 -4.13
C LEU A 63 -8.57 1.36 -5.46
N GLY A 64 -7.29 1.05 -5.64
CA GLY A 64 -6.55 1.33 -6.87
C GLY A 64 -5.05 1.49 -6.65
N LEU A 65 -4.33 1.55 -7.78
CA LEU A 65 -2.89 1.77 -7.85
C LEU A 65 -2.61 2.83 -8.89
N THR A 66 -1.65 3.69 -8.60
CA THR A 66 -1.02 4.56 -9.57
C THR A 66 0.50 4.43 -9.48
N THR A 67 1.18 4.59 -10.62
CA THR A 67 2.65 4.68 -10.67
C THR A 67 3.02 6.15 -10.75
N ILE A 68 3.87 6.60 -9.84
CA ILE A 68 4.31 8.00 -9.74
C ILE A 68 5.79 8.14 -10.11
N VAL A 69 6.22 9.38 -10.35
CA VAL A 69 7.55 9.68 -10.91
C VAL A 69 8.67 9.71 -9.87
N SER A 70 8.33 9.76 -8.58
CA SER A 70 9.27 9.84 -7.46
C SER A 70 8.63 9.29 -6.19
N TYR A 71 9.43 9.09 -5.15
CA TYR A 71 8.95 8.72 -3.83
C TYR A 71 8.27 9.93 -3.13
N ASP A 72 7.01 10.19 -3.50
CA ASP A 72 6.25 11.39 -3.11
C ASP A 72 5.00 11.01 -2.31
N ALA A 73 5.13 11.02 -0.98
CA ALA A 73 4.03 10.73 -0.07
C ALA A 73 2.91 11.79 -0.11
N PRO A 74 3.17 13.11 -0.21
CA PRO A 74 2.13 14.12 -0.41
C PRO A 74 1.27 13.88 -1.66
N LEU A 75 1.90 13.50 -2.79
CA LEU A 75 1.16 13.18 -4.02
C LEU A 75 0.27 11.93 -3.84
N CYS A 76 0.76 10.89 -3.17
CA CYS A 76 -0.04 9.69 -2.89
C CYS A 76 -1.20 10.00 -1.91
N ALA A 77 -0.97 10.88 -0.94
CA ALA A 77 -2.00 11.39 -0.04
C ALA A 77 -3.09 12.17 -0.80
N GLU A 78 -2.71 13.02 -1.77
CA GLU A 78 -3.66 13.69 -2.66
C GLU A 78 -4.51 12.69 -3.46
N CYS A 79 -3.88 11.64 -4.02
CA CYS A 79 -4.59 10.57 -4.70
C CYS A 79 -5.63 9.90 -3.78
N CYS A 80 -5.28 9.64 -2.52
CA CYS A 80 -6.20 9.10 -1.53
C CYS A 80 -7.32 10.09 -1.18
N ASN A 81 -7.01 11.37 -0.99
CA ASN A 81 -8.01 12.40 -0.68
C ASN A 81 -9.06 12.55 -1.79
N ASN A 82 -8.66 12.36 -3.06
CA ASN A 82 -9.53 12.44 -4.22
C ASN A 82 -10.28 11.12 -4.52
N LYS A 83 -10.00 10.04 -3.76
CA LYS A 83 -10.64 8.74 -3.94
C LYS A 83 -11.67 8.50 -2.85
N THR A 84 -12.94 8.38 -3.23
CA THR A 84 -14.03 8.04 -2.31
C THR A 84 -13.71 6.76 -1.53
N LEU A 85 -14.01 6.77 -0.23
CA LEU A 85 -13.71 5.70 0.74
C LEU A 85 -12.22 5.48 1.06
N CYS A 86 -11.28 6.21 0.46
CA CYS A 86 -9.87 6.03 0.81
C CYS A 86 -9.57 6.59 2.19
N THR A 87 -8.98 5.76 3.04
CA THR A 87 -8.60 6.06 4.43
C THR A 87 -7.11 5.86 4.66
N ALA A 88 -6.43 5.14 3.77
CA ALA A 88 -5.01 4.85 3.88
C ALA A 88 -4.36 4.63 2.51
N PHE A 89 -3.04 4.71 2.46
CA PHE A 89 -2.25 4.36 1.28
C PHE A 89 -0.95 3.64 1.65
N ASN A 90 -0.43 2.86 0.70
CA ASN A 90 0.90 2.26 0.78
C ASN A 90 1.74 2.73 -0.41
N LEU A 91 2.87 3.38 -0.11
CA LEU A 91 3.84 3.89 -1.06
C LEU A 91 5.08 3.01 -1.01
N TYR A 92 5.57 2.54 -2.16
CA TYR A 92 6.70 1.62 -2.23
C TYR A 92 7.44 1.69 -3.56
N VAL A 93 8.61 1.06 -3.62
CA VAL A 93 9.40 0.86 -4.83
C VAL A 93 9.29 -0.59 -5.28
N GLU A 94 8.99 -0.80 -6.56
CA GLU A 94 8.83 -2.12 -7.18
C GLU A 94 9.83 -2.31 -8.33
N ARG A 95 10.49 -3.46 -8.34
CA ARG A 95 11.30 -3.93 -9.47
C ARG A 95 10.40 -4.67 -10.45
N ASP A 96 10.15 -4.09 -11.60
CA ASP A 96 9.28 -4.65 -12.65
C ASP A 96 10.10 -5.04 -13.89
N PRO A 97 9.64 -6.00 -14.72
CA PRO A 97 10.23 -6.21 -16.03
C PRO A 97 9.87 -5.04 -16.97
N SER A 98 10.80 -4.62 -17.83
CA SER A 98 10.57 -3.53 -18.80
C SER A 98 9.47 -3.81 -19.84
N LEU A 99 9.14 -5.09 -20.08
CA LEU A 99 7.99 -5.50 -20.91
C LEU A 99 7.30 -6.70 -20.24
N ASN A 100 6.00 -6.86 -20.52
CA ASN A 100 5.28 -8.07 -20.14
C ASN A 100 5.90 -9.29 -20.84
N LEU A 101 6.24 -10.31 -20.04
CA LEU A 101 6.85 -11.56 -20.49
C LEU A 101 5.79 -12.42 -21.20
N SER A 102 5.50 -12.12 -22.47
CA SER A 102 4.78 -13.01 -23.37
C SER A 102 5.67 -13.36 -24.55
N GLY A 103 6.41 -14.47 -24.46
CA GLY A 103 7.30 -14.98 -25.52
C GLY A 103 8.72 -15.34 -25.05
N ASN A 104 9.54 -15.84 -25.97
CA ASN A 104 10.94 -16.27 -25.75
C ASN A 104 11.93 -15.10 -25.56
N CYS A 105 11.56 -14.06 -24.82
CA CYS A 105 12.46 -12.96 -24.49
C CYS A 105 13.19 -13.26 -23.19
N THR A 106 14.32 -13.96 -23.28
CA THR A 106 15.18 -14.26 -22.14
C THR A 106 15.80 -12.97 -21.60
N ASN A 107 15.55 -12.69 -20.32
CA ASN A 107 16.18 -11.64 -19.51
C ASN A 107 16.00 -10.19 -20.00
N LEU A 108 14.75 -9.69 -19.93
CA LEU A 108 14.47 -8.26 -20.12
C LEU A 108 15.08 -7.42 -18.99
N PRO A 109 15.60 -6.22 -19.27
CA PRO A 109 16.10 -5.33 -18.22
C PRO A 109 14.96 -4.96 -17.26
N SER A 110 15.29 -4.85 -15.98
CA SER A 110 14.35 -4.36 -14.98
C SER A 110 14.15 -2.85 -15.09
N ILE A 111 13.00 -2.41 -14.60
CA ILE A 111 12.66 -1.02 -14.37
C ILE A 111 12.30 -0.84 -12.90
N THR A 112 12.55 0.38 -12.40
CA THR A 112 12.19 0.76 -11.04
C THR A 112 10.97 1.66 -11.06
N ASN A 113 9.90 1.23 -10.40
CA ASN A 113 8.64 1.95 -10.32
C ASN A 113 8.35 2.41 -8.89
N TYR A 114 7.91 3.65 -8.73
CA TYR A 114 7.31 4.11 -7.47
C TYR A 114 5.81 3.89 -7.56
N LYS A 115 5.25 3.08 -6.66
CA LYS A 115 3.84 2.69 -6.68
C LYS A 115 3.13 3.27 -5.47
N CYS A 116 1.94 3.81 -5.72
CA CYS A 116 1.02 4.31 -4.71
C CYS A 116 -0.26 3.48 -4.79
N THR A 117 -0.54 2.70 -3.75
CA THR A 117 -1.76 1.90 -3.62
C THR A 117 -2.69 2.53 -2.60
N LEU A 118 -3.99 2.54 -2.90
CA LEU A 118 -5.02 3.18 -2.08
C LEU A 118 -5.91 2.14 -1.41
N TRP A 119 -6.27 2.39 -0.15
CA TRP A 119 -6.97 1.44 0.70
C TRP A 119 -8.13 2.09 1.44
N GLY A 120 -9.24 1.36 1.55
CA GLY A 120 -10.42 1.75 2.33
C GLY A 120 -10.41 1.29 3.80
N SER A 121 -9.36 0.58 4.21
CA SER A 121 -9.11 0.16 5.59
C SER A 121 -7.80 0.74 6.08
N SER A 122 -7.53 0.55 7.38
CA SER A 122 -6.20 0.67 7.94
C SER A 122 -5.18 -0.19 7.19
N VAL A 123 -3.94 0.26 7.18
CA VAL A 123 -2.77 -0.45 6.66
C VAL A 123 -1.72 -0.51 7.76
N ASP A 124 -1.24 -1.70 8.07
CA ASP A 124 -0.28 -1.92 9.15
C ASP A 124 0.85 -2.84 8.66
N ALA A 125 1.88 -3.00 9.49
CA ALA A 125 3.02 -3.84 9.14
C ALA A 125 2.63 -5.32 8.94
N ALA A 126 1.55 -5.80 9.56
CA ALA A 126 1.11 -7.20 9.43
C ALA A 126 0.39 -7.44 8.09
N SER A 127 -0.32 -6.43 7.57
CA SER A 127 -0.91 -6.51 6.23
C SER A 127 0.11 -6.30 5.11
N ALA A 128 1.30 -5.74 5.41
CA ALA A 128 2.44 -5.66 4.49
C ALA A 128 3.16 -7.01 4.31
N ASN A 129 2.50 -7.98 3.68
CA ASN A 129 2.98 -9.36 3.50
C ASN A 129 3.06 -9.82 2.03
N ASN A 130 2.86 -8.92 1.07
CA ASN A 130 3.09 -9.21 -0.34
C ASN A 130 4.51 -8.79 -0.73
N PHE A 131 5.42 -9.77 -0.78
CA PHE A 131 6.85 -9.62 -1.07
C PHE A 131 7.17 -9.54 -2.58
N GLY A 132 6.15 -9.44 -3.44
CA GLY A 132 6.30 -9.55 -4.89
C GLY A 132 6.05 -10.97 -5.39
N GLN A 133 6.47 -11.25 -6.63
CA GLN A 133 6.16 -12.52 -7.28
C GLN A 133 7.23 -12.94 -8.28
N ASN A 134 7.41 -14.25 -8.41
CA ASN A 134 8.22 -14.85 -9.47
C ASN A 134 7.40 -14.92 -10.77
N ARG A 135 7.95 -14.40 -11.86
CA ARG A 135 7.40 -14.44 -13.23
C ARG A 135 8.44 -15.11 -14.15
N ASP A 136 8.34 -16.42 -14.33
CA ASP A 136 9.33 -17.23 -15.04
C ASP A 136 10.76 -17.01 -14.51
N SER A 137 11.65 -16.42 -15.31
CA SER A 137 13.04 -16.13 -14.94
C SER A 137 13.23 -14.74 -14.30
N PHE A 138 12.16 -14.00 -14.02
CA PHE A 138 12.21 -12.67 -13.43
C PHE A 138 11.53 -12.65 -12.06
N GLN A 139 12.18 -12.05 -11.07
CA GLN A 139 11.61 -11.83 -9.74
C GLN A 139 11.25 -10.35 -9.55
N VAL A 140 9.96 -10.11 -9.32
CA VAL A 140 9.45 -8.83 -8.83
C VAL A 140 9.70 -8.77 -7.34
N VAL A 141 10.39 -7.73 -6.89
CA VAL A 141 10.69 -7.48 -5.48
C VAL A 141 10.30 -6.07 -5.08
N ILE A 142 10.12 -5.87 -3.78
CA ILE A 142 9.62 -4.64 -3.18
C ILE A 142 10.68 -4.09 -2.23
N ALA A 143 10.88 -2.78 -2.25
CA ALA A 143 11.75 -2.08 -1.32
C ALA A 143 11.13 -0.75 -0.88
N GLY A 144 11.58 -0.23 0.26
CA GLY A 144 11.17 1.10 0.75
C GLY A 144 9.67 1.25 0.87
N SER A 145 8.97 0.27 1.45
CA SER A 145 7.51 0.30 1.58
C SER A 145 7.08 0.98 2.87
N ASP A 146 6.23 2.01 2.74
CA ASP A 146 5.66 2.76 3.84
C ASP A 146 4.13 2.72 3.84
N GLY A 147 3.53 2.61 5.03
CA GLY A 147 2.10 2.72 5.27
C GLY A 147 1.73 4.08 5.86
N PHE A 148 0.63 4.65 5.37
CA PHE A 148 0.10 5.91 5.84
C PHE A 148 -1.42 5.83 6.00
N GLU A 149 -1.93 6.29 7.14
CA GLU A 149 -3.37 6.38 7.42
C GLU A 149 -3.76 7.82 7.68
N LYS A 150 -4.97 8.22 7.26
CA LYS A 150 -5.50 9.55 7.58
C LYS A 150 -5.48 9.76 9.08
N THR A 151 -4.95 10.90 9.53
CA THR A 151 -5.12 11.30 10.92
C THR A 151 -6.60 11.51 11.18
N ASN A 152 -7.18 10.69 12.05
CA ASN A 152 -8.58 10.83 12.42
C ASN A 152 -8.71 12.06 13.34
N THR A 153 -8.75 13.26 12.74
CA THR A 153 -8.97 14.52 13.46
C THR A 153 -10.44 14.74 13.79
N THR A 154 -11.31 13.86 13.31
CA THR A 154 -12.74 13.87 13.61
C THR A 154 -13.05 12.82 14.67
N THR A 155 -13.22 13.27 15.92
CA THR A 155 -14.08 12.54 16.85
C THR A 155 -15.42 12.37 16.13
N PRO A 156 -15.93 11.14 15.92
CA PRO A 156 -17.24 10.97 15.32
C PRO A 156 -18.22 11.83 16.12
N PRO A 157 -18.91 12.81 15.50
CA PRO A 157 -19.94 13.54 16.21
C PRO A 157 -20.89 12.47 16.73
N PHE A 158 -21.10 12.45 18.05
CA PHE A 158 -22.08 11.56 18.67
C PHE A 158 -23.35 11.68 17.83
N GLN A 159 -23.65 10.65 17.05
CA GLN A 159 -24.89 10.60 16.32
C GLN A 159 -25.87 10.15 17.38
N PRO A 160 -26.80 11.01 17.86
CA PRO A 160 -28.02 10.50 18.47
C PRO A 160 -28.81 9.84 17.33
N GLY A 161 -28.32 8.69 16.84
CA GLY A 161 -29.16 7.75 16.13
C GLY A 161 -30.25 7.29 17.09
N PRO A 162 -31.25 6.53 16.62
CA PRO A 162 -32.34 6.04 17.45
C PRO A 162 -31.88 5.10 18.59
N TYR A 163 -30.57 4.82 18.69
CA TYR A 163 -29.96 3.95 19.67
C TYR A 163 -29.61 4.74 20.93
N ASN A 164 -30.35 4.49 21.99
CA ASN A 164 -30.03 4.97 23.33
C ASN A 164 -28.78 4.21 23.85
N PRO A 165 -27.62 4.87 24.06
CA PRO A 165 -26.41 4.21 24.54
C PRO A 165 -26.59 3.50 25.88
N ALA A 166 -27.53 3.97 26.71
CA ALA A 166 -27.87 3.34 27.98
C ALA A 166 -28.49 1.94 27.79
N ILE A 167 -29.15 1.68 26.66
CA ILE A 167 -29.66 0.33 26.34
C ILE A 167 -28.50 -0.59 25.96
N CYS A 168 -27.52 -0.11 25.20
CA CYS A 168 -26.32 -0.92 24.90
C CYS A 168 -25.51 -1.23 26.18
N ALA A 169 -25.36 -0.23 27.06
CA ALA A 169 -24.68 -0.41 28.34
C ALA A 169 -25.40 -1.41 29.24
N SER A 170 -26.74 -1.31 29.38
CA SER A 170 -27.51 -2.24 30.21
C SER A 170 -27.51 -3.67 29.65
N TYR A 171 -27.50 -3.83 28.32
CA TYR A 171 -27.36 -5.15 27.69
C TYR A 171 -25.98 -5.75 27.95
N ALA A 172 -24.92 -4.94 27.86
CA ALA A 172 -23.55 -5.38 28.16
C ALA A 172 -23.37 -5.77 29.63
N GLU A 173 -23.93 -4.98 30.56
CA GLU A 173 -23.94 -5.30 32.00
C GLU A 173 -24.71 -6.58 32.30
N ALA A 174 -25.89 -6.76 31.70
CA ALA A 174 -26.68 -7.98 31.84
C ALA A 174 -25.93 -9.21 31.29
N GLN A 175 -25.29 -9.09 30.12
CA GLN A 175 -24.48 -10.16 29.56
C GLN A 175 -23.25 -10.48 30.42
N ASN A 176 -22.60 -9.47 31.00
CA ASN A 176 -21.48 -9.67 31.92
C ASN A 176 -21.92 -10.39 33.21
N ALA A 177 -23.11 -10.06 33.74
CA ALA A 177 -23.68 -10.76 34.89
C ALA A 177 -24.01 -12.23 34.56
N ILE A 178 -24.56 -12.49 33.37
CA ILE A 178 -24.77 -13.86 32.87
C ILE A 178 -23.43 -14.58 32.74
N ASN A 179 -22.44 -13.99 32.06
CA ASN A 179 -21.13 -14.59 31.88
C ASN A 179 -20.44 -14.92 33.21
N ASN A 180 -20.57 -14.05 34.22
CA ASN A 180 -20.00 -14.26 35.55
C ASN A 180 -20.71 -15.37 36.35
N ASN A 181 -22.00 -15.57 36.12
CA ASN A 181 -22.79 -16.62 36.78
C ASN A 181 -22.94 -17.90 35.95
N SER A 182 -22.47 -17.89 34.69
CA SER A 182 -22.49 -19.06 33.82
C SER A 182 -21.49 -20.10 34.33
N PRO A 183 -21.92 -21.36 34.53
CA PRO A 183 -21.02 -22.46 34.82
C PRO A 183 -19.92 -22.57 33.77
N PHE A 184 -18.71 -22.97 34.19
CA PHE A 184 -17.53 -22.91 33.32
C PHE A 184 -17.70 -23.70 32.01
N TRP A 185 -18.53 -24.74 32.00
CA TRP A 185 -18.82 -25.59 30.84
C TRP A 185 -19.73 -24.96 29.78
N LEU A 186 -20.36 -23.80 30.04
CA LEU A 186 -21.18 -23.05 29.08
C LEU A 186 -20.41 -21.89 28.41
N ARG A 187 -19.13 -21.68 28.74
CA ARG A 187 -18.34 -20.54 28.24
C ARG A 187 -17.64 -20.76 26.88
N TRP A 188 -17.76 -21.96 26.28
CA TRP A 188 -17.00 -22.38 25.09
C TRP A 188 -17.85 -23.09 24.02
N ILE A 189 -19.15 -22.80 23.95
CA ILE A 189 -20.04 -23.16 22.82
C ILE A 189 -20.31 -21.87 22.04
#